data_AF-A0A928RGB6-F1
#
_entry.id   AF-A0A928RGB6-F1
#
_cell.length_a   1.000
_cell.length_b   1.000
_cell.length_c   1.000
_cell.angle_alpha   90.00
_cell.angle_beta   90.00
_cell.angle_gamma   90.00
#
_symmetry.space_group_name_H-M   'P 1'
#
loop_
_entity.id
_entity.type
_entity.pdbx_description
1 polymer ?
#
loop_
_entity_poly.entity_id
_entity_poly.type
_entity_poly.pdbx_seq_one_letter_code
_entity_poly.pdbx_strand_id
1 'polypeptide(L)'
;MKRIVISLIISMTILSTVSAAEVPRESAPLCATAEQIILTENLVADVLSEVQKGMGYAEAKAKASRIIFNAVISNQTNGNGFGILSAIANNAIFQYRDMYLRPDFYAENVEKVRAIIAPVIEDYKSGKITYAEAEFNARNKIYQSINPNFDPGVEYIKDPIYRDIPPVDNSLFRIARKLLIE
;
A
#
# COMPACT_ATOMS: atom_id res chain seq x y z
N MET A 1 -11.03 1.32 -66.81
CA MET A 1 -10.40 0.53 -65.73
C MET A 1 -10.84 1.12 -64.40
N LYS A 2 -11.79 0.49 -63.69
CA LYS A 2 -12.28 0.97 -62.38
C LYS A 2 -11.35 0.44 -61.29
N ARG A 3 -10.69 1.35 -60.55
CA ARG A 3 -9.84 1.01 -59.40
C ARG A 3 -10.75 0.72 -58.21
N ILE A 4 -10.83 -0.55 -57.80
CA ILE A 4 -11.49 -0.95 -56.55
C ILE A 4 -10.45 -0.79 -55.44
N VAL A 5 -10.67 0.19 -54.55
CA VAL A 5 -9.85 0.38 -53.35
C VAL A 5 -10.44 -0.52 -52.27
N ILE A 6 -9.73 -1.58 -51.91
CA ILE A 6 -10.09 -2.47 -50.80
C ILE A 6 -9.47 -1.88 -49.54
N SER A 7 -10.29 -1.25 -48.69
CA SER A 7 -9.87 -0.76 -47.38
C SER A 7 -9.84 -1.92 -46.38
N LEU A 8 -8.64 -2.27 -45.91
CA LEU A 8 -8.42 -3.28 -44.86
C LEU A 8 -8.70 -2.64 -43.49
N ILE A 9 -9.75 -3.07 -42.79
CA ILE A 9 -9.99 -2.69 -41.39
C ILE A 9 -9.17 -3.65 -40.52
N ILE A 10 -8.03 -3.16 -40.02
CA ILE A 10 -7.23 -3.88 -39.01
C ILE A 10 -7.87 -3.59 -37.65
N SER A 11 -8.64 -4.56 -37.14
CA SER A 11 -9.18 -4.51 -35.78
C SER A 11 -8.05 -4.83 -34.81
N MET A 12 -7.46 -3.81 -34.20
CA MET A 12 -6.46 -3.98 -33.13
C MET A 12 -7.18 -4.45 -31.87
N THR A 13 -7.23 -5.76 -31.64
CA THR A 13 -7.55 -6.29 -30.31
C THR A 13 -6.38 -5.98 -29.40
N ILE A 14 -6.53 -4.92 -28.60
CA ILE A 14 -5.62 -4.64 -27.49
C ILE A 14 -5.80 -5.79 -26.50
N LEU A 15 -4.88 -6.75 -26.52
CA LEU A 15 -4.69 -7.68 -25.42
C LEU A 15 -4.15 -6.84 -24.27
N SER A 16 -5.04 -6.26 -23.48
CA SER A 16 -4.68 -5.78 -22.15
C SER A 16 -4.25 -7.01 -21.36
N THR A 17 -2.94 -7.23 -21.24
CA THR A 17 -2.38 -8.10 -20.21
C THR A 17 -2.86 -7.51 -18.89
N VAL A 18 -3.94 -8.06 -18.34
CA VAL A 18 -4.33 -7.78 -16.96
C VAL A 18 -3.21 -8.37 -16.13
N SER A 19 -2.21 -7.54 -15.80
CA SER A 19 -1.26 -7.88 -14.76
C SER A 19 -2.10 -8.17 -13.52
N ALA A 20 -1.89 -9.32 -12.90
CA ALA A 20 -2.47 -9.60 -11.61
C ALA A 20 -2.14 -8.42 -10.69
N ALA A 21 -3.13 -8.00 -9.91
CA ALA A 21 -2.97 -6.92 -8.97
C ALA A 21 -1.92 -7.31 -7.91
N GLU A 22 -0.77 -6.63 -7.92
CA GLU A 22 0.34 -6.89 -7.00
C GLU A 22 0.08 -6.28 -5.61
N VAL A 23 0.62 -6.92 -4.57
CA VAL A 23 0.60 -6.36 -3.21
C VAL A 23 1.62 -5.21 -3.14
N PRO A 24 1.20 -3.96 -2.80
CA PRO A 24 2.13 -2.86 -2.67
C PRO A 24 3.11 -3.13 -1.53
N ARG A 25 4.42 -2.99 -1.78
CA ARG A 25 5.47 -3.36 -0.82
C ARG A 25 5.43 -2.51 0.45
N GLU A 26 5.08 -1.23 0.31
CA GLU A 26 4.84 -0.29 1.40
C GLU A 26 3.62 -0.65 2.26
N SER A 27 2.71 -1.50 1.77
CA SER A 27 1.56 -1.97 2.53
C SER A 27 1.90 -3.16 3.43
N ALA A 28 2.92 -3.96 3.07
CA ALA A 28 3.22 -5.21 3.77
C ALA A 28 3.65 -4.96 5.23
N PRO A 29 3.27 -5.78 6.22
CA PRO A 29 3.83 -5.69 7.57
C PRO A 29 5.37 -5.73 7.56
N LEU A 30 6.04 -5.02 8.46
CA LEU A 30 7.51 -5.00 8.53
C LEU A 30 8.13 -6.37 8.81
N CYS A 31 7.39 -7.26 9.47
CA CYS A 31 7.81 -8.64 9.74
C CYS A 31 7.49 -9.62 8.61
N ALA A 32 6.85 -9.18 7.52
CA ALA A 32 6.49 -10.06 6.41
C ALA A 32 7.69 -10.36 5.52
N THR A 33 7.92 -11.62 5.20
CA THR A 33 8.96 -12.02 4.24
C THR A 33 8.50 -11.80 2.80
N ALA A 34 9.45 -11.77 1.85
CA ALA A 34 9.14 -11.65 0.43
C ALA A 34 8.26 -12.82 -0.05
N GLU A 35 8.55 -14.04 0.42
CA GLU A 35 7.79 -15.25 0.09
C GLU A 35 6.35 -15.17 0.61
N GLN A 36 6.15 -14.63 1.81
CA GLN A 36 4.81 -14.43 2.37
C GLN A 36 4.00 -13.41 1.57
N ILE A 37 4.64 -12.35 1.10
CA ILE A 37 3.99 -11.33 0.26
C ILE A 37 3.57 -11.96 -1.08
N ILE A 38 4.48 -12.66 -1.76
CA ILE A 38 4.20 -13.34 -3.04
C ILE A 38 3.11 -14.40 -2.89
N LEU A 39 3.18 -15.21 -1.82
CA LEU A 39 2.14 -16.20 -1.53
C LEU A 39 0.78 -15.52 -1.33
N THR A 40 0.73 -14.44 -0.56
CA THR A 40 -0.52 -13.71 -0.32
C THR A 40 -1.07 -13.10 -1.61
N GLU A 41 -0.20 -12.46 -2.40
CA GLU A 41 -0.55 -11.89 -3.71
C GLU A 41 -1.22 -12.92 -4.61
N ASN A 42 -0.62 -14.10 -4.75
CA ASN A 42 -1.20 -15.20 -5.52
C ASN A 42 -2.57 -15.64 -5.01
N LEU A 43 -2.79 -15.62 -3.69
CA LEU A 43 -4.07 -15.99 -3.08
C LEU A 43 -5.17 -14.94 -3.28
N VAL A 44 -4.83 -13.65 -3.32
CA VAL A 44 -5.83 -12.57 -3.28
C VAL A 44 -5.86 -11.65 -4.50
N ALA A 45 -5.09 -11.93 -5.55
CA ALA A 45 -5.02 -11.12 -6.78
C ALA A 45 -6.39 -10.80 -7.38
N ASP A 46 -7.31 -11.78 -7.43
CA ASP A 46 -8.68 -11.57 -7.92
C ASP A 46 -9.47 -10.61 -7.03
N VAL A 47 -9.30 -10.70 -5.70
CA VAL A 47 -9.94 -9.78 -4.75
C VAL A 47 -9.41 -8.37 -4.94
N LEU A 48 -8.09 -8.20 -5.08
CA LEU A 48 -7.48 -6.90 -5.33
C LEU A 48 -7.98 -6.28 -6.64
N SER A 49 -8.13 -7.09 -7.69
CA SER A 49 -8.71 -6.68 -8.98
C SER A 49 -10.17 -6.22 -8.86
N GLU A 50 -10.96 -6.80 -7.97
CA GLU A 50 -12.32 -6.33 -7.69
C GLU A 50 -12.35 -5.08 -6.82
N VAL A 51 -11.39 -4.91 -5.90
CA VAL A 51 -11.22 -3.67 -5.13
C VAL A 51 -10.90 -2.50 -6.05
N GLN A 52 -10.03 -2.70 -7.05
CA GLN A 52 -9.78 -1.68 -8.10
C GLN A 52 -11.07 -1.27 -8.82
N LYS A 53 -12.02 -2.21 -8.99
CA LYS A 53 -13.31 -1.98 -9.65
C LYS A 53 -14.40 -1.45 -8.69
N GLY A 54 -14.07 -1.19 -7.42
CA GLY A 54 -14.97 -0.56 -6.47
C GLY A 54 -15.52 -1.46 -5.35
N MET A 55 -15.03 -2.69 -5.19
CA MET A 55 -15.44 -3.55 -4.07
C MET A 55 -15.16 -2.88 -2.71
N GLY A 56 -16.14 -2.95 -1.80
CA GLY A 56 -16.04 -2.38 -0.45
C GLY A 56 -15.03 -3.09 0.44
N TYR A 57 -14.44 -2.36 1.40
CA TYR A 57 -13.39 -2.91 2.29
C TYR A 57 -13.83 -4.16 3.07
N ALA A 58 -15.02 -4.12 3.69
CA ALA A 58 -15.51 -5.20 4.52
C ALA A 58 -15.75 -6.48 3.70
N GLU A 59 -16.31 -6.32 2.49
CA GLU A 59 -16.54 -7.42 1.54
C GLU A 59 -15.22 -8.01 1.05
N ALA A 60 -14.29 -7.18 0.58
CA ALA A 60 -12.98 -7.61 0.13
C ALA A 60 -12.21 -8.35 1.22
N LYS A 61 -12.21 -7.81 2.44
CA LYS A 61 -11.59 -8.43 3.62
C LYS A 61 -12.20 -9.81 3.93
N ALA A 62 -13.52 -9.93 3.89
CA ALA A 62 -14.20 -11.21 4.13
C ALA A 62 -13.85 -12.24 3.04
N LYS A 63 -13.85 -11.84 1.77
CA LYS A 63 -13.50 -12.71 0.64
C LYS A 63 -12.06 -13.18 0.72
N ALA A 64 -11.11 -12.27 0.94
CA ALA A 64 -9.69 -12.57 1.11
C ALA A 64 -9.44 -13.48 2.32
N SER A 65 -10.07 -13.18 3.47
CA SER A 65 -9.94 -14.00 4.68
C SER A 65 -10.42 -15.43 4.44
N ARG A 66 -11.54 -15.62 3.75
CA ARG A 66 -12.04 -16.96 3.42
C ARG A 66 -11.05 -17.74 2.53
N ILE A 67 -10.49 -17.10 1.51
CA ILE A 67 -9.51 -17.73 0.62
C ILE A 67 -8.26 -18.15 1.40
N ILE A 68 -7.71 -17.25 2.21
CA ILE A 68 -6.51 -17.50 3.00
C ILE A 68 -6.77 -18.60 4.04
N PHE A 69 -7.91 -18.54 4.76
CA PHE A 69 -8.26 -19.55 5.74
C PHE A 69 -8.33 -20.94 5.11
N ASN A 70 -9.03 -21.06 3.97
CA ASN A 70 -9.12 -22.32 3.24
C ASN A 70 -7.76 -22.83 2.78
N ALA A 71 -6.89 -21.95 2.27
CA ALA A 71 -5.53 -22.32 1.88
C ALA A 71 -4.70 -22.83 3.06
N VAL A 72 -4.81 -22.20 4.23
CA VAL A 72 -4.11 -22.62 5.45
C VAL A 72 -4.57 -24.00 5.91
N ILE A 73 -5.88 -24.23 6.05
CA ILE A 73 -6.40 -25.53 6.51
C ILE A 73 -6.18 -26.66 5.48
N SER A 74 -5.99 -26.30 4.21
CA SER A 74 -5.68 -27.24 3.12
C SER A 74 -4.17 -27.44 2.93
N ASN A 75 -3.33 -26.88 3.81
CA ASN A 75 -1.87 -26.95 3.76
C ASN A 75 -1.25 -26.42 2.45
N GLN A 76 -1.88 -25.41 1.84
CA GLN A 76 -1.45 -24.79 0.59
C GLN A 76 -0.58 -23.53 0.82
N THR A 77 -0.23 -23.23 2.07
CA THR A 77 0.50 -22.01 2.44
C THR A 77 1.95 -22.26 2.84
N ASN A 78 2.47 -23.47 2.61
CA ASN A 78 3.83 -23.88 2.99
C ASN A 78 4.13 -23.62 4.47
N GLY A 79 3.15 -23.91 5.34
CA GLY A 79 3.25 -23.67 6.79
C GLY A 79 3.02 -22.23 7.24
N ASN A 80 2.80 -21.27 6.33
CA ASN A 80 2.46 -19.89 6.71
C ASN A 80 1.06 -19.81 7.31
N GLY A 81 0.95 -19.17 8.46
CA GLY A 81 -0.29 -19.06 9.21
C GLY A 81 -1.24 -17.98 8.67
N PHE A 82 -2.51 -18.11 9.05
CA PHE A 82 -3.56 -17.16 8.68
C PHE A 82 -3.25 -15.71 9.09
N GLY A 83 -2.64 -15.51 10.27
CA GLY A 83 -2.39 -14.18 10.82
C GLY A 83 -1.54 -13.28 9.92
N ILE A 84 -0.37 -13.75 9.48
CA ILE A 84 0.54 -12.94 8.64
C ILE A 84 -0.02 -12.72 7.23
N LEU A 85 -0.59 -13.77 6.62
CA LEU A 85 -1.14 -13.70 5.26
C LEU A 85 -2.37 -12.77 5.21
N SER A 86 -3.27 -12.87 6.20
CA SER A 86 -4.42 -11.96 6.29
C SER A 86 -4.01 -10.52 6.58
N ALA A 87 -2.96 -10.29 7.37
CA ALA A 87 -2.43 -8.95 7.61
C ALA A 87 -1.89 -8.32 6.31
N ILE A 88 -1.12 -9.08 5.51
CA ILE A 88 -0.63 -8.64 4.20
C ILE A 88 -1.81 -8.29 3.28
N ALA A 89 -2.79 -9.19 3.14
CA ALA A 89 -3.95 -8.97 2.28
C ALA A 89 -4.79 -7.76 2.71
N ASN A 90 -5.08 -7.62 4.00
CA ASN A 90 -5.89 -6.51 4.51
C ASN A 90 -5.21 -5.16 4.29
N ASN A 91 -3.90 -5.08 4.47
CA ASN A 91 -3.16 -3.87 4.20
C ASN A 91 -3.17 -3.52 2.71
N ALA A 92 -2.98 -4.50 1.82
CA ALA A 92 -3.05 -4.31 0.38
C ALA A 92 -4.45 -3.81 -0.06
N ILE A 93 -5.51 -4.45 0.41
CA ILE A 93 -6.91 -4.05 0.15
C ILE A 93 -7.16 -2.60 0.57
N PHE A 94 -6.71 -2.22 1.78
CA PHE A 94 -6.88 -0.85 2.26
C PHE A 94 -6.15 0.16 1.36
N GLN A 95 -4.92 -0.16 0.94
CA GLN A 95 -4.16 0.73 0.07
C GLN A 95 -4.79 0.85 -1.32
N TYR A 96 -5.25 -0.26 -1.89
CA TYR A 96 -5.97 -0.25 -3.15
C TYR A 96 -7.20 0.65 -3.08
N ARG A 97 -7.96 0.60 -1.98
CA ARG A 97 -9.07 1.54 -1.80
C ARG A 97 -8.62 2.99 -1.79
N ASP A 98 -7.52 3.32 -1.11
CA ASP A 98 -6.99 4.69 -1.12
C ASP A 98 -6.58 5.14 -2.53
N MET A 99 -5.87 4.29 -3.26
CA MET A 99 -5.36 4.59 -4.59
C MET A 99 -6.46 4.69 -5.65
N TYR A 100 -7.48 3.83 -5.59
CA TYR A 100 -8.46 3.69 -6.68
C TYR A 100 -9.81 4.35 -6.36
N LEU A 101 -10.19 4.52 -5.08
CA LEU A 101 -11.40 5.25 -4.70
C LEU A 101 -11.15 6.72 -4.41
N ARG A 102 -9.90 7.10 -4.11
CA ARG A 102 -9.50 8.50 -3.88
C ARG A 102 -8.25 8.87 -4.72
N PRO A 103 -8.27 8.65 -6.06
CA PRO A 103 -7.07 8.76 -6.89
C PRO A 103 -6.45 10.17 -6.85
N ASP A 104 -7.25 11.22 -6.93
CA ASP A 104 -6.78 12.61 -6.88
C ASP A 104 -6.13 12.93 -5.53
N PHE A 105 -6.77 12.51 -4.44
CA PHE A 105 -6.24 12.67 -3.09
C PHE A 105 -4.91 11.93 -2.93
N TYR A 106 -4.80 10.70 -3.43
CA TYR A 106 -3.55 9.94 -3.36
C TYR A 106 -2.44 10.64 -4.15
N ALA A 107 -2.71 11.03 -5.41
CA ALA A 107 -1.75 11.68 -6.28
C ALA A 107 -1.24 13.02 -5.71
N GLU A 108 -2.15 13.87 -5.20
CA GLU A 108 -1.77 15.14 -4.57
C GLU A 108 -0.90 14.95 -3.32
N ASN A 109 -1.22 13.95 -2.50
CA ASN A 109 -0.50 13.73 -1.25
C ASN A 109 0.88 13.09 -1.46
N VAL A 110 1.16 12.44 -2.59
CA VAL A 110 2.50 11.94 -2.91
C VAL A 110 3.51 13.10 -2.90
N GLU A 111 3.23 14.19 -3.61
CA GLU A 111 4.16 15.31 -3.69
C GLU A 111 4.20 16.14 -2.40
N LYS A 112 3.06 16.32 -1.72
CA LYS A 112 3.02 16.97 -0.40
C LYS A 112 3.88 16.22 0.62
N VAL A 113 3.73 14.89 0.70
CA VAL A 113 4.53 14.07 1.62
C VAL A 113 5.99 14.07 1.21
N ARG A 114 6.31 13.95 -0.08
CA ARG A 114 7.68 14.04 -0.60
C ARG A 114 8.38 15.31 -0.13
N ALA A 115 7.71 16.46 -0.19
CA ALA A 115 8.24 17.71 0.31
C ALA A 115 8.44 17.71 1.84
N ILE A 116 7.47 17.20 2.60
CA ILE A 116 7.52 17.13 4.08
C ILE A 116 8.72 16.28 4.56
N ILE A 117 8.97 15.15 3.90
CA ILE A 117 9.98 14.17 4.34
C ILE A 117 11.29 14.23 3.53
N ALA A 118 11.46 15.22 2.63
CA ALA A 118 12.65 15.32 1.78
C ALA A 118 13.98 15.22 2.56
N PRO A 119 14.16 15.89 3.72
CA PRO A 119 15.39 15.74 4.50
C PRO A 119 15.59 14.31 5.05
N VAL A 120 14.50 13.60 5.37
CA VAL A 120 14.55 12.21 5.86
C VAL A 120 14.95 11.27 4.73
N ILE A 121 14.45 11.49 3.52
CA ILE A 121 14.84 10.72 2.34
C ILE A 121 16.33 10.91 2.05
N GLU A 122 16.84 12.14 2.12
CA GLU A 122 18.26 12.44 1.92
C GLU A 122 19.15 11.75 2.96
N ASP A 123 18.80 11.87 4.24
CA ASP A 123 19.51 11.20 5.33
C ASP A 123 19.48 9.67 5.17
N TYR A 124 18.36 9.09 4.73
CA TYR A 124 18.26 7.65 4.48
C TYR A 124 19.09 7.21 3.27
N LYS A 125 19.00 7.91 2.13
CA LYS A 125 19.74 7.59 0.90
C LYS A 125 21.26 7.74 1.06
N SER A 126 21.70 8.65 1.91
CA SER A 126 23.12 8.81 2.27
C SER A 126 23.63 7.76 3.27
N GLY A 127 22.74 6.93 3.83
CA GLY A 127 23.09 5.92 4.84
C GLY A 127 23.35 6.48 6.24
N LYS A 128 23.00 7.75 6.48
CA LYS A 128 23.17 8.42 7.78
C LYS A 128 22.20 7.87 8.83
N ILE A 129 21.02 7.43 8.41
CA ILE A 129 20.01 6.81 9.26
C ILE A 129 19.58 5.45 8.70
N THR A 130 19.18 4.55 9.59
CA THR A 130 18.58 3.26 9.25
C THR A 130 17.16 3.43 8.69
N TYR A 131 16.63 2.40 8.06
CA TYR A 131 15.23 2.40 7.61
C TYR A 131 14.24 2.62 8.77
N ALA A 132 14.50 2.01 9.94
CA ALA A 132 13.66 2.17 11.11
C ALA A 132 13.63 3.63 11.61
N GLU A 133 14.78 4.28 11.63
CA GLU A 133 14.89 5.71 11.94
C GLU A 133 14.22 6.56 10.87
N ALA A 134 14.36 6.22 9.59
CA ALA A 134 13.70 6.92 8.49
C ALA A 134 12.17 6.85 8.61
N GLU A 135 11.60 5.67 8.89
CA GLU A 135 10.15 5.50 9.07
C GLU A 135 9.65 6.31 10.28
N PHE A 136 10.37 6.26 11.41
CA PHE A 136 10.03 7.02 12.60
C PHE A 136 10.10 8.54 12.36
N ASN A 137 11.17 9.01 11.74
CA ASN A 137 11.40 10.43 11.44
C ASN A 137 10.38 10.95 10.43
N ALA A 138 10.06 10.17 9.38
CA ALA A 138 9.02 10.54 8.41
C ALA A 138 7.65 10.69 9.07
N ARG A 139 7.27 9.76 9.97
CA ARG A 139 6.03 9.85 10.75
C ARG A 139 5.97 11.13 11.59
N ASN A 140 7.05 11.44 12.30
CA ASN A 140 7.11 12.65 13.13
C ASN A 140 7.07 13.93 12.29
N LYS A 141 7.73 13.94 11.12
CA LYS A 141 7.64 15.07 10.17
C LYS A 141 6.22 15.30 9.66
N ILE A 142 5.46 14.22 9.42
CA ILE A 142 4.05 14.32 9.04
C ILE A 142 3.20 14.89 10.19
N TYR A 143 3.41 14.47 11.43
CA TYR A 143 2.70 15.09 12.56
C TYR A 143 3.07 16.57 12.72
N GLN A 144 4.35 16.90 12.54
CA GLN A 144 4.86 18.27 12.65
C GLN A 144 4.38 19.18 11.51
N SER A 145 3.99 18.64 10.35
CA SER A 145 3.39 19.43 9.29
C SER A 145 1.98 19.92 9.63
N ILE A 146 1.29 19.25 10.56
CA ILE A 146 -0.03 19.64 11.08
C ILE A 146 0.12 20.49 12.34
N ASN A 147 0.99 20.07 13.27
CA ASN A 147 1.30 20.80 14.49
C ASN A 147 2.82 20.96 14.63
N PRO A 148 3.39 22.12 14.27
CA PRO A 148 4.83 22.37 14.38
C PRO A 148 5.39 22.21 15.80
N ASN A 149 4.54 22.29 16.83
CA ASN A 149 4.92 22.11 18.23
C ASN A 149 4.83 20.65 18.70
N PHE A 150 4.47 19.71 17.83
CA PHE A 150 4.44 18.28 18.17
C PHE A 150 5.85 17.79 18.52
N ASP A 151 6.01 17.38 19.79
CA ASP A 151 7.24 16.79 20.31
C ASP A 151 7.03 15.29 20.58
N PRO A 152 7.57 14.40 19.74
CA PRO A 152 7.46 12.96 19.94
C PRO A 152 8.12 12.49 21.24
N GLY A 153 9.15 13.20 21.73
CA GLY A 153 9.83 12.89 22.98
C GLY A 153 8.95 13.11 24.21
N VAL A 154 8.02 14.07 24.14
CA VAL A 154 7.03 14.31 25.20
C VAL A 154 5.82 13.40 25.00
N GLU A 155 5.26 13.36 23.80
CA GLU A 155 3.99 12.68 23.56
C GLU A 155 4.09 11.15 23.68
N TYR A 156 5.18 10.52 23.24
CA TYR A 156 5.27 9.06 23.29
C TYR A 156 5.58 8.49 24.68
N ILE A 157 6.02 9.32 25.64
CA ILE A 157 6.20 8.92 27.04
C ILE A 157 4.86 8.90 27.80
N LYS A 158 3.89 9.71 27.39
CA LYS A 158 2.55 9.73 28.00
C LYS A 158 1.84 8.39 27.76
N ASP A 159 0.91 8.08 28.67
CA ASP A 159 -0.08 7.02 28.47
C ASP A 159 -0.81 7.28 27.14
N PRO A 160 -1.02 6.24 26.30
CA PRO A 160 -1.75 6.36 25.03
C PRO A 160 -3.04 7.17 25.09
N ILE A 161 -3.79 7.12 26.20
CA ILE A 161 -5.06 7.86 26.32
C ILE A 161 -4.89 9.38 26.53
N TYR A 162 -3.69 9.84 26.88
CA TYR A 162 -3.35 11.25 27.14
C TYR A 162 -2.42 11.87 26.10
N ARG A 163 -2.10 11.14 25.03
CA ARG A 163 -1.24 11.67 23.96
C ARG A 163 -2.01 12.67 23.12
N ASP A 164 -1.40 13.81 22.85
CA ASP A 164 -1.92 14.80 21.92
C ASP A 164 -1.30 14.56 20.53
N ILE A 165 -1.78 13.50 19.87
CA ILE A 165 -1.32 13.12 18.54
C ILE A 165 -2.10 13.92 17.48
N PRO A 166 -1.43 14.67 16.59
CA PRO A 166 -2.11 15.40 15.53
C PRO A 166 -2.92 14.45 14.63
N PRO A 167 -4.16 14.81 14.26
CA PRO A 167 -4.98 13.97 13.39
C PRO A 167 -4.40 13.98 11.97
N VAL A 168 -4.02 12.80 11.48
CA VAL A 168 -3.42 12.60 10.16
C VAL A 168 -4.12 11.43 9.46
N ASP A 169 -4.41 11.57 8.15
CA ASP A 169 -4.91 10.45 7.35
C ASP A 169 -3.81 9.38 7.21
N ASN A 170 -4.15 8.14 7.54
CA ASN A 170 -3.22 7.01 7.50
C ASN A 170 -2.55 6.78 6.14
N SER A 171 -3.16 7.25 5.04
CA SER A 171 -2.58 7.16 3.70
C SER A 171 -1.25 7.92 3.60
N LEU A 172 -1.07 9.02 4.34
CA LEU A 172 0.16 9.83 4.31
C LEU A 172 1.36 9.01 4.83
N PHE A 173 1.15 8.16 5.85
CA PHE A 173 2.21 7.26 6.33
C PHE A 173 2.56 6.17 5.32
N ARG A 174 1.57 5.66 4.57
CA ARG A 174 1.82 4.68 3.49
C ARG A 174 2.57 5.31 2.33
N ILE A 175 2.18 6.52 1.94
CA ILE A 175 2.90 7.31 0.94
C ILE A 175 4.33 7.58 1.39
N ALA A 176 4.55 7.98 2.64
CA ALA A 176 5.90 8.17 3.17
C ALA A 176 6.73 6.89 3.08
N ARG A 177 6.16 5.75 3.45
CA ARG A 177 6.83 4.47 3.34
C ARG A 177 7.16 4.12 1.90
N LYS A 178 6.26 4.36 0.95
CA LYS A 178 6.50 4.20 -0.49
C LYS A 178 7.71 5.04 -0.93
N LEU A 179 7.75 6.30 -0.55
CA LEU A 179 8.84 7.23 -0.90
C LEU A 179 10.19 6.84 -0.28
N LEU A 180 10.20 6.13 0.85
CA LEU A 180 11.42 5.64 1.49
C LEU A 180 11.96 4.37 0.81
N ILE A 181 11.11 3.55 0.21
CA ILE A 181 11.54 2.31 -0.47
C ILE A 181 11.87 2.52 -1.96
N GLU A 182 11.63 3.72 -2.50
CA GLU A 182 11.97 4.19 -3.86
C GLU A 182 13.44 4.66 -3.99
#